data_AF-A0A952SP24-F1
#
_entry.id   AF-A0A952SP24-F1
#
_cell.length_a   1.000
_cell.length_b   1.000
_cell.length_c   1.000
_cell.angle_alpha   90.00
_cell.angle_beta   90.00
_cell.angle_gamma   90.00
#
_symmetry.space_group_name_H-M   'P 1'
#
loop_
_entity.id
_entity.type
_entity.pdbx_description
1 polymer ?
#
loop_
_entity_poly.entity_id
_entity_poly.type
_entity_poly.pdbx_seq_one_letter_code
_entity_poly.pdbx_strand_id
1 'polypeptide(L)'
;MNPPTIEQWITRLEHGAQMVLRETPLFEGASDPVSVADWISNFADELGHRRALDRAVLARLLGTSPGPMPAFPTPDIALWWGQDLQSDSRRGPPPQPIVPPDPNMGIELWTEIELGALHAVWNRVIDRAAPECGVLARQAVEWHVNELQSDNATSHAFGLHGFVICAHERNLSDVWLHADMMVHSTMLGTGKPDRFSACLMLDAARGLRRYLEAL
;
A
#
# COMPACT_ATOMS: atom_id res chain seq x y z
N MET A 1 -8.68 22.60 13.29
CA MET A 1 -7.63 21.67 13.74
C MET A 1 -6.54 21.73 12.70
N ASN A 2 -5.26 21.88 13.07
CA ASN A 2 -4.18 21.88 12.07
C ASN A 2 -4.10 20.48 11.43
N PRO A 3 -3.87 20.36 10.11
CA PRO A 3 -3.68 19.05 9.50
C PRO A 3 -2.46 18.36 10.10
N PRO A 4 -2.48 17.01 10.21
CA PRO A 4 -1.34 16.26 10.72
C PRO A 4 -0.12 16.40 9.79
N THR A 5 1.09 16.33 10.35
CA THR A 5 2.34 16.27 9.57
C THR A 5 2.63 14.86 9.09
N ILE A 6 3.50 14.71 8.09
CA ILE A 6 3.92 13.39 7.60
C ILE A 6 4.62 12.59 8.73
N GLU A 7 5.41 13.23 9.60
CA GLU A 7 6.07 12.59 10.73
C GLU A 7 5.08 12.03 11.76
N GLN A 8 3.97 12.75 12.00
CA GLN A 8 2.89 12.25 12.84
C GLN A 8 2.23 11.01 12.22
N TRP A 9 2.08 10.98 10.89
CA TRP A 9 1.61 9.80 10.16
C TRP A 9 2.59 8.63 10.27
N ILE A 10 3.89 8.85 10.03
CA ILE A 10 4.92 7.82 10.20
C ILE A 10 4.81 7.19 11.58
N THR A 11 4.78 8.02 12.64
CA THR A 11 4.68 7.56 14.03
C THR A 11 3.42 6.71 14.27
N ARG A 12 2.26 7.18 13.77
CA ARG A 12 0.98 6.47 13.92
C ARG A 12 1.00 5.11 13.22
N LEU A 13 1.51 5.05 12.00
CA LEU A 13 1.56 3.82 11.20
C LEU A 13 2.53 2.80 11.80
N GLU A 14 3.71 3.24 12.25
CA GLU A 14 4.67 2.37 12.94
C GLU A 14 4.09 1.82 14.25
N HIS A 15 3.41 2.67 15.02
CA HIS A 15 2.75 2.21 16.24
C HIS A 15 1.69 1.14 15.95
N GLY A 16 0.80 1.38 14.97
CA GLY A 16 -0.21 0.41 14.56
C GLY A 16 0.39 -0.91 14.08
N ALA A 17 1.46 -0.85 13.28
CA ALA A 17 2.19 -2.04 12.84
C ALA A 17 2.86 -2.79 14.00
N GLN A 18 3.47 -2.06 14.94
CA GLN A 18 4.18 -2.64 16.09
C GLN A 18 3.26 -3.40 17.03
N MET A 19 1.99 -3.01 17.18
CA MET A 19 1.01 -3.74 18.00
C MET A 19 0.81 -5.20 17.57
N VAL A 20 1.14 -5.53 16.32
CA VAL A 20 0.90 -6.85 15.71
C VAL A 20 2.21 -7.54 15.34
N LEU A 21 3.20 -6.80 14.87
CA LEU A 21 4.40 -7.35 14.23
C LEU A 21 5.64 -7.34 15.13
N ARG A 22 5.55 -6.91 16.40
CA ARG A 22 6.70 -6.73 17.30
C ARG A 22 7.61 -7.96 17.42
N GLU A 23 7.02 -9.15 17.45
CA GLU A 23 7.71 -10.43 17.63
C GLU A 23 7.93 -11.15 16.29
N THR A 24 8.14 -10.36 15.22
CA THR A 24 8.37 -10.88 13.88
C THR A 24 9.73 -10.43 13.36
N PRO A 25 10.29 -11.11 12.34
CA PRO A 25 11.55 -10.70 11.72
C PRO A 25 11.59 -9.24 11.23
N LEU A 26 10.42 -8.61 11.02
CA LEU A 26 10.30 -7.21 10.60
C LEU A 26 10.76 -6.20 11.67
N PHE A 27 10.70 -6.55 12.96
CA PHE A 27 11.09 -5.69 14.08
C PHE A 27 12.28 -6.24 14.87
N GLU A 28 12.45 -7.57 14.93
CA GLU A 28 13.57 -8.18 15.66
C GLU A 28 14.90 -8.09 14.91
N GLY A 29 14.85 -7.76 13.61
CA GLY A 29 16.02 -7.76 12.75
C GLY A 29 16.40 -9.19 12.36
N ALA A 30 15.87 -9.64 11.23
CA ALA A 30 16.23 -10.94 10.69
C ALA A 30 17.72 -10.97 10.32
N SER A 31 18.48 -11.88 10.94
CA SER A 31 19.92 -12.04 10.67
C SER A 31 20.23 -13.23 9.74
N ASP A 32 19.30 -14.18 9.60
CA ASP A 32 19.47 -15.37 8.76
C ASP A 32 18.51 -15.36 7.54
N PRO A 33 19.05 -15.35 6.30
CA PRO A 33 18.25 -15.43 5.08
C PRO A 33 17.36 -16.67 4.97
N VAL A 34 17.76 -17.81 5.52
CA VAL A 34 16.93 -19.04 5.47
C VAL A 34 15.69 -18.86 6.34
N SER A 35 15.86 -18.37 7.58
CA SER A 35 14.75 -18.03 8.47
C SER A 35 13.78 -17.00 7.85
N VAL A 36 14.29 -16.01 7.11
CA VAL A 36 13.46 -15.05 6.37
C VAL A 36 12.61 -15.73 5.30
N ALA A 37 13.22 -16.56 4.46
CA ALA A 37 12.51 -17.24 3.37
C ALA A 37 11.42 -18.18 3.90
N ASP A 38 11.72 -18.90 4.99
CA ASP A 38 10.77 -19.78 5.67
C ASP A 38 9.61 -18.98 6.29
N TRP A 39 9.90 -17.84 6.91
CA TRP A 39 8.87 -16.98 7.48
C TRP A 39 7.94 -16.41 6.41
N ILE A 40 8.48 -15.89 5.30
CA ILE A 40 7.68 -15.41 4.16
C ILE A 40 6.79 -16.53 3.61
N SER A 41 7.34 -17.74 3.45
CA SER A 41 6.60 -18.89 2.89
C SER A 41 5.49 -19.41 3.81
N ASN A 42 5.62 -19.18 5.12
CA ASN A 42 4.66 -19.60 6.13
C ASN A 42 3.76 -18.48 6.63
N PHE A 43 3.91 -17.26 6.12
CA PHE A 43 3.07 -16.13 6.49
C PHE A 43 1.60 -16.43 6.19
N ALA A 44 0.76 -16.10 7.16
CA ALA A 44 -0.68 -16.08 7.05
C ALA A 44 -1.20 -15.06 8.06
N ASP A 45 -2.36 -14.48 7.77
CA ASP A 45 -3.06 -13.62 8.74
C ASP A 45 -3.72 -14.43 9.86
N GLU A 46 -4.42 -13.74 10.75
CA GLU A 46 -5.13 -14.32 11.90
C GLU A 46 -6.23 -15.32 11.50
N LEU A 47 -6.73 -15.25 10.26
CA LEU A 47 -7.75 -16.16 9.72
C LEU A 47 -7.10 -17.29 8.90
N GLY A 48 -5.78 -17.32 8.79
CA GLY A 48 -5.04 -18.29 8.00
C GLY A 48 -5.04 -17.98 6.50
N HIS A 49 -5.49 -16.80 6.08
CA HIS A 49 -5.46 -16.43 4.67
C HIS A 49 -4.02 -16.18 4.22
N ARG A 50 -3.76 -16.61 2.98
CA ARG A 50 -2.49 -16.38 2.28
C ARG A 50 -2.80 -15.74 0.95
N ARG A 51 -2.30 -14.53 0.75
CA ARG A 51 -2.50 -13.74 -0.46
C ARG A 51 -1.25 -13.88 -1.34
N ALA A 52 -1.43 -13.78 -2.65
CA ALA A 52 -0.27 -13.75 -3.55
C ALA A 52 0.61 -12.52 -3.31
N LEU A 53 0.03 -11.40 -2.86
CA LEU A 53 0.74 -10.17 -2.50
C LEU A 53 1.58 -10.27 -1.23
N ASP A 54 1.25 -11.18 -0.29
CA ASP A 54 1.99 -11.31 0.99
C ASP A 54 3.49 -11.42 0.72
N ARG A 55 3.87 -12.26 -0.24
CA ARG A 55 5.28 -12.48 -0.58
C ARG A 55 5.98 -11.21 -1.05
N ALA A 56 5.34 -10.39 -1.88
CA ALA A 56 5.95 -9.17 -2.39
C ALA A 56 6.10 -8.08 -1.32
N VAL A 57 5.06 -7.88 -0.52
CA VAL A 57 5.07 -6.91 0.59
C VAL A 57 6.16 -7.29 1.59
N LEU A 58 6.21 -8.56 2.00
CA LEU A 58 7.19 -9.04 2.98
C LEU A 58 8.62 -9.02 2.44
N ALA A 59 8.83 -9.43 1.19
CA ALA A 59 10.15 -9.37 0.57
C ALA A 59 10.67 -7.92 0.49
N ARG A 60 9.81 -6.97 0.09
CA ARG A 60 10.14 -5.54 0.10
C ARG A 60 10.52 -5.07 1.50
N LEU A 61 9.71 -5.38 2.50
CA LEU A 61 9.98 -4.98 3.89
C LEU A 61 11.27 -5.60 4.45
N LEU A 62 11.65 -6.78 4.00
CA LEU A 62 12.88 -7.47 4.43
C LEU A 62 14.07 -7.20 3.51
N GLY A 63 13.92 -6.40 2.45
CA GLY A 63 14.98 -6.10 1.49
C GLY A 63 15.43 -7.32 0.69
N THR A 64 14.53 -8.29 0.44
CA THR A 64 14.80 -9.52 -0.32
C THR A 64 14.03 -9.54 -1.64
N SER A 65 14.33 -10.53 -2.49
CA SER A 65 13.56 -10.77 -3.72
C SER A 65 12.27 -11.54 -3.40
N PRO A 66 11.11 -11.17 -3.98
CA PRO A 66 9.88 -11.94 -3.85
C PRO A 66 9.90 -13.25 -4.64
N GLY A 67 10.99 -13.58 -5.33
CA GLY A 67 11.11 -14.80 -6.13
C GLY A 67 10.32 -14.72 -7.44
N PRO A 68 9.90 -15.87 -8.02
CA PRO A 68 9.19 -15.87 -9.29
C PRO A 68 7.77 -15.31 -9.13
N MET A 69 7.33 -14.57 -10.16
CA MET A 69 5.97 -14.05 -10.24
C MET A 69 4.96 -15.21 -10.33
N PRO A 70 3.77 -15.10 -9.72
CA PRO A 70 2.70 -16.06 -9.90
C PRO A 70 2.33 -16.26 -11.38
N ALA A 71 1.86 -17.47 -11.74
CA ALA A 71 1.54 -17.81 -13.13
C ALA A 71 0.39 -16.98 -13.74
N PHE A 72 -0.55 -16.54 -12.91
CA PHE A 72 -1.71 -15.74 -13.31
C PHE A 72 -1.79 -14.49 -12.42
N PRO A 73 -0.91 -13.50 -12.63
CA PRO A 73 -0.89 -12.31 -11.79
C PRO A 73 -2.07 -11.41 -12.13
N THR A 74 -2.76 -10.91 -11.10
CA THR A 74 -3.61 -9.74 -11.21
C THR A 74 -2.75 -8.49 -11.45
N PRO A 75 -3.32 -7.36 -11.93
CA PRO A 75 -2.54 -6.17 -12.26
C PRO A 75 -1.67 -5.63 -11.12
N ASP A 76 -2.17 -5.62 -9.89
CA ASP A 76 -1.43 -5.28 -8.68
C ASP A 76 -0.24 -6.21 -8.43
N ILE A 77 -0.44 -7.54 -8.51
CA ILE A 77 0.64 -8.52 -8.36
C ILE A 77 1.74 -8.27 -9.40
N ALA A 78 1.36 -8.02 -10.65
CA ALA A 78 2.32 -7.72 -11.71
C ALA A 78 3.18 -6.48 -11.37
N LEU A 79 2.56 -5.42 -10.85
CA LEU A 79 3.26 -4.19 -10.45
C LEU A 79 4.22 -4.40 -9.28
N TRP A 80 3.83 -5.21 -8.30
CA TRP A 80 4.68 -5.60 -7.18
C TRP A 80 5.92 -6.41 -7.62
N TRP A 81 5.84 -7.10 -8.76
CA TRP A 81 6.97 -7.77 -9.39
C TRP A 81 7.76 -6.88 -10.37
N GLY A 82 7.46 -5.58 -10.40
CA GLY A 82 8.18 -4.61 -11.22
C GLY A 82 7.78 -4.63 -12.69
N GLN A 83 6.68 -5.29 -13.06
CA GLN A 83 6.14 -5.09 -14.40
C GLN A 83 5.71 -3.64 -14.56
N ASP A 84 6.08 -3.05 -15.68
CA ASP A 84 5.61 -1.72 -16.02
C ASP A 84 4.11 -1.79 -16.28
N LEU A 85 3.41 -0.77 -15.78
CA LEU A 85 2.13 -0.43 -16.38
C LEU A 85 2.42 -0.27 -17.87
N GLN A 86 1.60 -0.88 -18.74
CA GLN A 86 1.61 -0.47 -20.13
C GLN A 86 1.24 1.00 -20.13
N SER A 87 2.28 1.84 -20.17
CA SER A 87 2.17 3.26 -20.00
C SER A 87 1.55 3.76 -21.27
N ASP A 88 0.23 3.84 -21.29
CA ASP A 88 -0.42 4.80 -22.17
C ASP A 88 -0.10 6.16 -21.56
N SER A 89 1.14 6.63 -21.77
CA SER A 89 1.75 7.83 -21.20
C SER A 89 1.07 9.12 -21.66
N ARG A 90 -0.17 9.00 -22.16
CA ARG A 90 -1.04 10.00 -22.76
C ARG A 90 -2.39 10.09 -22.07
N ARG A 91 -2.59 9.48 -20.90
CA ARG A 91 -3.87 9.63 -20.22
C ARG A 91 -3.99 11.05 -19.67
N GLY A 92 -4.57 11.91 -20.50
CA GLY A 92 -4.98 13.26 -20.15
C GLY A 92 -6.14 13.23 -19.15
N PRO A 93 -6.70 14.41 -18.82
CA PRO A 93 -7.88 14.48 -17.97
C PRO A 93 -9.05 13.65 -18.56
N PRO A 94 -9.93 13.09 -17.70
CA PRO A 94 -10.04 13.28 -16.23
C PRO A 94 -9.12 12.35 -15.39
N PRO A 95 -8.99 12.60 -14.06
CA PRO A 95 -8.42 11.63 -13.12
C PRO A 95 -9.07 10.25 -13.26
N GLN A 96 -8.31 9.17 -13.02
CA GLN A 96 -8.76 7.80 -13.29
C GLN A 96 -7.99 6.80 -12.40
N PRO A 97 -8.51 5.57 -12.22
CA PRO A 97 -7.79 4.52 -11.53
C PRO A 97 -6.61 4.00 -12.35
N ILE A 98 -5.64 3.38 -11.68
CA ILE A 98 -4.49 2.70 -12.29
C ILE A 98 -4.97 1.50 -13.12
N VAL A 99 -5.81 0.68 -12.50
CA VAL A 99 -6.43 -0.52 -13.04
C VAL A 99 -7.83 -0.14 -13.54
N PRO A 100 -8.09 -0.25 -14.86
CA PRO A 100 -9.42 0.02 -15.39
C PRO A 100 -10.50 -0.84 -14.71
N PRO A 101 -11.69 -0.30 -14.43
CA PRO A 101 -12.82 -1.09 -13.93
C PRO A 101 -13.17 -2.25 -14.87
N ASP A 102 -13.35 -3.45 -14.31
CA ASP A 102 -13.86 -4.61 -15.04
C ASP A 102 -15.33 -4.85 -14.66
N PRO A 103 -16.29 -4.73 -15.61
CA PRO A 103 -17.71 -4.94 -15.33
C PRO A 103 -18.06 -6.37 -14.87
N ASN A 104 -17.14 -7.33 -15.02
CA ASN A 104 -17.32 -8.71 -14.58
C ASN A 104 -16.72 -8.98 -13.20
N MET A 105 -16.11 -7.98 -12.57
CA MET A 105 -15.49 -8.07 -11.26
C MET A 105 -16.34 -7.35 -10.21
N GLY A 106 -16.49 -7.97 -9.02
CA GLY A 106 -17.12 -7.30 -7.88
C GLY A 106 -16.34 -6.03 -7.50
N ILE A 107 -17.06 -4.97 -7.12
CA ILE A 107 -16.46 -3.66 -6.83
C ILE A 107 -15.44 -3.75 -5.70
N GLU A 108 -15.65 -4.61 -4.70
CA GLU A 108 -14.76 -4.80 -3.57
C GLU A 108 -13.43 -5.44 -4.01
N LEU A 109 -13.50 -6.49 -4.83
CA LEU A 109 -12.31 -7.17 -5.36
C LEU A 109 -11.53 -6.25 -6.30
N TRP A 110 -12.23 -5.54 -7.18
CA TRP A 110 -11.60 -4.55 -8.06
C TRP A 110 -10.94 -3.43 -7.25
N THR A 111 -11.61 -2.92 -6.21
CA THR A 111 -11.06 -1.89 -5.31
C THR A 111 -9.80 -2.40 -4.60
N GLU A 112 -9.76 -3.67 -4.20
CA GLU A 112 -8.55 -4.28 -3.61
C GLU A 112 -7.38 -4.25 -4.57
N ILE A 113 -7.61 -4.72 -5.80
CA ILE A 113 -6.61 -4.76 -6.86
C ILE A 113 -6.14 -3.35 -7.20
N GLU A 114 -7.06 -2.39 -7.35
CA GLU A 114 -6.70 -1.02 -7.64
C GLU A 114 -5.85 -0.39 -6.53
N LEU A 115 -6.26 -0.52 -5.26
CA LEU A 115 -5.48 0.03 -4.15
C LEU A 115 -4.13 -0.69 -3.99
N GLY A 116 -4.09 -2.01 -4.23
CA GLY A 116 -2.85 -2.80 -4.26
C GLY A 116 -1.88 -2.32 -5.34
N ALA A 117 -2.40 -2.02 -6.53
CA ALA A 117 -1.66 -1.43 -7.64
C ALA A 117 -1.16 -0.02 -7.28
N LEU A 118 -2.01 0.81 -6.66
CA LEU A 118 -1.66 2.15 -6.19
C LEU A 118 -0.52 2.11 -5.16
N HIS A 119 -0.56 1.15 -4.24
CA HIS A 119 0.53 0.93 -3.28
C HIS A 119 1.85 0.63 -3.99
N ALA A 120 1.85 -0.29 -4.96
CA ALA A 120 3.05 -0.67 -5.72
C ALA A 120 3.62 0.51 -6.53
N VAL A 121 2.75 1.28 -7.19
CA VAL A 121 3.17 2.42 -8.00
C VAL A 121 3.78 3.53 -7.14
N TRP A 122 3.16 3.87 -6.01
CA TRP A 122 3.74 4.85 -5.09
C TRP A 122 5.09 4.41 -4.55
N ASN A 123 5.25 3.12 -4.24
CA ASN A 123 6.54 2.56 -3.87
C ASN A 123 7.61 2.80 -4.95
N ARG A 124 7.29 2.56 -6.24
CA ARG A 124 8.21 2.83 -7.36
C ARG A 124 8.51 4.32 -7.54
N VAL A 125 7.53 5.19 -7.31
CA VAL A 125 7.72 6.66 -7.36
C VAL A 125 8.66 7.12 -6.26
N ILE A 126 8.43 6.68 -5.01
CA ILE A 126 9.24 7.04 -3.84
C ILE A 126 10.67 6.52 -3.98
N ASP A 127 10.84 5.28 -4.43
CA ASP A 127 12.16 4.68 -4.63
C ASP A 127 12.87 5.20 -5.90
N ARG A 128 12.25 6.15 -6.61
CA ARG A 128 12.75 6.76 -7.86
C ARG A 128 13.00 5.75 -8.99
N ALA A 129 12.35 4.60 -8.93
CA ALA A 129 12.42 3.57 -9.97
C ALA A 129 11.51 3.86 -11.16
N ALA A 130 10.47 4.69 -10.98
CA ALA A 130 9.55 5.13 -12.04
C ALA A 130 8.94 6.53 -11.72
N PRO A 131 9.75 7.60 -11.66
CA PRO A 131 9.28 8.93 -11.29
C PRO A 131 8.17 9.48 -12.22
N GLU A 132 8.15 9.06 -13.49
CA GLU A 132 7.13 9.38 -14.47
C GLU A 132 5.72 8.88 -14.08
N CYS A 133 5.64 7.82 -13.27
CA CYS A 133 4.37 7.31 -12.74
C CYS A 133 3.76 8.23 -11.67
N GLY A 134 4.49 9.23 -11.18
CA GLY A 134 4.00 10.13 -10.12
C GLY A 134 2.78 10.96 -10.54
N VAL A 135 2.60 11.24 -11.83
CA VAL A 135 1.38 11.90 -12.32
C VAL A 135 0.18 10.95 -12.22
N LEU A 136 0.33 9.72 -12.69
CA LEU A 136 -0.71 8.70 -12.63
C LEU A 136 -1.11 8.38 -11.18
N ALA A 137 -0.12 8.21 -10.29
CA ALA A 137 -0.37 7.91 -8.88
C ALA A 137 -1.20 9.00 -8.18
N ARG A 138 -0.94 10.27 -8.49
CA ARG A 138 -1.72 11.40 -7.98
C ARG A 138 -3.13 11.45 -8.58
N GLN A 139 -3.27 11.18 -9.88
CA GLN A 139 -4.57 11.11 -10.54
C GLN A 139 -5.45 9.99 -9.95
N ALA A 140 -4.85 8.84 -9.65
CA ALA A 140 -5.57 7.73 -9.01
C ALA A 140 -6.04 8.09 -7.61
N VAL A 141 -5.19 8.72 -6.77
CA VAL A 141 -5.61 9.21 -5.45
C VAL A 141 -6.77 10.21 -5.55
N GLU A 142 -6.70 11.15 -6.49
CA GLU A 142 -7.77 12.13 -6.72
C GLU A 142 -9.07 11.45 -7.17
N TRP A 143 -8.97 10.48 -8.07
CA TRP A 143 -10.11 9.68 -8.50
C TRP A 143 -10.74 8.89 -7.32
N HIS A 144 -9.92 8.24 -6.49
CA HIS A 144 -10.39 7.49 -5.32
C HIS A 144 -11.19 8.36 -4.35
N VAL A 145 -10.70 9.57 -4.05
CA VAL A 145 -11.37 10.48 -3.12
C VAL A 145 -12.71 10.99 -3.68
N ASN A 146 -12.80 11.15 -5.00
CA ASN A 146 -14.00 11.65 -5.66
C ASN A 146 -15.06 10.57 -5.92
N GLU A 147 -14.62 9.33 -6.22
CA GLU A 147 -15.50 8.29 -6.77
C GLU A 147 -15.73 7.12 -5.82
N LEU A 148 -14.86 6.91 -4.81
CA LEU A 148 -14.98 5.80 -3.87
C LEU A 148 -15.11 6.27 -2.43
N GLN A 149 -16.06 5.67 -1.74
CA GLN A 149 -16.15 5.81 -0.29
C GLN A 149 -15.04 5.00 0.37
N SER A 150 -14.44 5.54 1.42
CA SER A 150 -13.35 4.90 2.17
C SER A 150 -13.76 3.62 2.91
N ASP A 151 -15.05 3.39 3.10
CA ASP A 151 -15.62 2.17 3.72
C ASP A 151 -15.88 1.05 2.70
N ASN A 152 -15.91 1.36 1.39
CA ASN A 152 -15.81 0.36 0.32
C ASN A 152 -14.40 -0.21 0.18
N ALA A 153 -13.43 0.31 0.95
CA ALA A 153 -12.08 -0.19 0.99
C ALA A 153 -12.01 -1.55 1.70
N THR A 154 -11.03 -2.36 1.32
CA THR A 154 -10.91 -3.79 1.63
C THR A 154 -10.47 -4.11 3.05
N SER A 155 -10.71 -3.18 3.99
CA SER A 155 -10.17 -3.21 5.35
C SER A 155 -8.63 -3.33 5.42
N HIS A 156 -7.92 -3.04 4.32
CA HIS A 156 -6.46 -3.05 4.23
C HIS A 156 -5.88 -1.65 3.98
N ALA A 157 -4.66 -1.39 4.46
CA ALA A 157 -3.97 -0.10 4.35
C ALA A 157 -3.24 0.12 3.00
N PHE A 158 -3.79 -0.40 1.89
CA PHE A 158 -3.18 -0.25 0.58
C PHE A 158 -3.11 1.21 0.13
N GLY A 159 -2.06 1.61 -0.58
CA GLY A 159 -1.89 2.98 -1.11
C GLY A 159 -1.77 4.12 -0.09
N LEU A 160 -1.86 3.83 1.22
CA LEU A 160 -2.05 4.85 2.27
C LEU A 160 -1.01 5.97 2.26
N HIS A 161 0.27 5.66 2.05
CA HIS A 161 1.32 6.66 1.98
C HIS A 161 1.13 7.63 0.80
N GLY A 162 0.56 7.16 -0.31
CA GLY A 162 0.20 8.00 -1.45
C GLY A 162 -0.88 9.03 -1.13
N PHE A 163 -1.91 8.62 -0.38
CA PHE A 163 -2.94 9.55 0.10
C PHE A 163 -2.34 10.61 1.02
N VAL A 164 -1.50 10.20 1.98
CA VAL A 164 -0.79 11.12 2.90
C VAL A 164 0.09 12.12 2.15
N ILE A 165 0.86 11.66 1.16
CA ILE A 165 1.71 12.53 0.32
C ILE A 165 0.84 13.52 -0.46
N CYS A 166 -0.20 13.06 -1.15
CA CYS A 166 -1.12 13.93 -1.89
C CYS A 166 -1.81 14.97 -1.00
N ALA A 167 -2.28 14.55 0.18
CA ALA A 167 -2.94 15.43 1.13
C ALA A 167 -1.99 16.54 1.63
N HIS A 168 -0.73 16.18 1.89
CA HIS A 168 0.32 17.11 2.29
C HIS A 168 0.71 18.07 1.16
N GLU A 169 1.08 17.56 -0.02
CA GLU A 169 1.55 18.34 -1.17
C GLU A 169 0.51 19.36 -1.66
N ARG A 170 -0.78 18.97 -1.65
CA ARG A 170 -1.88 19.77 -2.21
C ARG A 170 -2.74 20.46 -1.14
N ASN A 171 -2.44 20.25 0.14
CA ASN A 171 -3.22 20.76 1.27
C ASN A 171 -4.72 20.44 1.17
N LEU A 172 -5.06 19.17 0.90
CA LEU A 172 -6.43 18.72 0.67
C LEU A 172 -7.00 18.01 1.90
N SER A 173 -7.99 18.63 2.57
CA SER A 173 -8.64 18.10 3.77
C SER A 173 -9.32 16.74 3.55
N ASP A 174 -9.94 16.57 2.40
CA ASP A 174 -10.77 15.38 2.13
C ASP A 174 -9.89 14.15 1.92
N VAL A 175 -8.68 14.35 1.39
CA VAL A 175 -7.67 13.29 1.25
C VAL A 175 -7.11 12.89 2.61
N TRP A 176 -6.94 13.84 3.55
CA TRP A 176 -6.59 13.52 4.94
C TRP A 176 -7.66 12.65 5.61
N LEU A 177 -8.93 13.04 5.48
CA LEU A 177 -10.05 12.28 6.03
C LEU A 177 -10.13 10.88 5.41
N HIS A 178 -9.91 10.77 4.09
CA HIS A 178 -9.88 9.48 3.41
C HIS A 178 -8.77 8.57 3.97
N ALA A 179 -7.55 9.09 4.14
CA ALA A 179 -6.45 8.34 4.74
C ALA A 179 -6.75 7.92 6.19
N ASP A 180 -7.37 8.79 6.98
CA ASP A 180 -7.80 8.48 8.35
C ASP A 180 -8.80 7.32 8.39
N MET A 181 -9.78 7.35 7.50
CA MET A 181 -10.78 6.30 7.38
C MET A 181 -10.16 4.98 6.96
N MET A 182 -9.18 4.97 6.04
CA MET A 182 -8.46 3.74 5.67
C MET A 182 -7.76 3.10 6.87
N VAL A 183 -7.11 3.89 7.74
CA VAL A 183 -6.51 3.37 8.98
C VAL A 183 -7.58 2.88 9.96
N HIS A 184 -8.71 3.58 10.05
CA HIS A 184 -9.80 3.15 10.93
C HIS A 184 -10.38 1.81 10.48
N SER A 185 -10.59 1.64 9.17
CA SER A 185 -11.16 0.42 8.58
C SER A 185 -10.33 -0.82 8.88
N THR A 186 -8.99 -0.71 8.95
CA THR A 186 -8.14 -1.87 9.29
C THR A 186 -8.29 -2.33 10.74
N MET A 187 -8.84 -1.48 11.62
CA MET A 187 -9.02 -1.77 13.04
C MET A 187 -10.45 -2.21 13.39
N LEU A 188 -11.36 -2.24 12.42
CA LEU A 188 -12.74 -2.64 12.64
C LEU A 188 -12.81 -4.10 13.12
N GLY A 189 -13.54 -4.33 14.21
CA GLY A 189 -13.77 -5.65 14.80
C GLY A 189 -12.78 -6.07 15.89
N THR A 190 -11.49 -5.73 15.77
CA THR A 190 -10.44 -6.20 16.71
C THR A 190 -9.73 -5.09 17.48
N GLY A 191 -9.91 -3.82 17.08
CA GLY A 191 -9.24 -2.66 17.68
C GLY A 191 -7.76 -2.53 17.33
N LYS A 192 -7.26 -3.36 16.41
CA LYS A 192 -5.88 -3.33 15.87
C LYS A 192 -5.90 -3.84 14.41
N PRO A 193 -4.92 -3.49 13.56
CA PRO A 193 -4.85 -4.08 12.22
C PRO A 193 -4.64 -5.60 12.28
N ASP A 194 -5.08 -6.32 11.25
CA ASP A 194 -4.61 -7.69 11.01
C ASP A 194 -3.12 -7.70 10.61
N ARG A 195 -2.49 -8.88 10.59
CA ARG A 195 -1.06 -9.02 10.25
C ARG A 195 -0.69 -8.45 8.88
N PHE A 196 -1.53 -8.64 7.87
CA PHE A 196 -1.24 -8.15 6.52
C PHE A 196 -1.42 -6.63 6.43
N SER A 197 -2.49 -6.09 6.99
CA SER A 197 -2.71 -4.65 7.15
C SER A 197 -1.58 -3.98 7.92
N ALA A 198 -1.07 -4.61 8.99
CA ALA A 198 0.08 -4.12 9.74
C ALA A 198 1.35 -4.07 8.88
N CYS A 199 1.55 -5.04 7.97
CA CYS A 199 2.67 -5.02 7.03
C CYS A 199 2.55 -3.85 6.04
N LEU A 200 1.36 -3.61 5.50
CA LEU A 200 1.10 -2.47 4.60
C LEU A 200 1.30 -1.12 5.31
N MET A 201 0.88 -1.01 6.59
CA MET A 201 1.13 0.18 7.40
C MET A 201 2.62 0.41 7.63
N LEU A 202 3.39 -0.65 7.92
CA LEU A 202 4.83 -0.56 8.08
C LEU A 202 5.53 -0.13 6.77
N ASP A 203 5.12 -0.70 5.64
CA ASP A 203 5.69 -0.32 4.33
C ASP A 203 5.37 1.14 4.00
N ALA A 204 4.12 1.56 4.22
CA ALA A 204 3.70 2.95 4.07
C ALA A 204 4.52 3.90 4.95
N ALA A 205 4.75 3.57 6.22
CA ALA A 205 5.57 4.40 7.10
C ALA A 205 7.01 4.54 6.60
N ARG A 206 7.61 3.43 6.14
CA ARG A 206 8.96 3.44 5.56
C ARG A 206 9.02 4.22 4.24
N GLY A 207 7.97 4.13 3.41
CA GLY A 207 7.83 4.94 2.20
C GLY A 207 7.75 6.44 2.50
N LEU A 208 6.91 6.83 3.48
CA LEU A 208 6.81 8.23 3.91
C LEU A 208 8.13 8.78 4.45
N ARG A 209 8.89 7.98 5.20
CA ARG A 209 10.23 8.36 5.66
C ARG A 209 11.18 8.63 4.50
N ARG A 210 11.25 7.72 3.52
CA ARG A 210 12.06 7.90 2.31
C ARG A 210 11.63 9.13 1.50
N TYR A 211 10.32 9.40 1.44
CA TYR A 211 9.80 10.61 0.81
C TYR A 211 10.33 11.89 1.48
N LEU A 212 10.28 11.96 2.82
CA LEU A 212 10.82 13.11 3.56
C LEU A 212 12.34 13.27 3.39
N GLU A 213 13.09 12.18 3.36
CA GLU A 213 14.54 12.18 3.11
C GLU A 213 14.91 12.67 1.70
N ALA A 214 13.94 12.67 0.78
CA ALA A 214 14.11 13.04 -0.62
C ALA A 214 13.69 14.48 -0.96
N LEU A 215 13.03 15.20 -0.04
CA LEU A 215 12.66 16.63 -0.16
C LEU A 215 13.87 17.55 0.04
#